data_AF-A0A3B7MSX1-F1
#
_entry.id   AF-A0A3B7MSX1-F1
#
_cell.length_a   1.000
_cell.length_b   1.000
_cell.length_c   1.000
_cell.angle_alpha   90.00
_cell.angle_beta   90.00
_cell.angle_gamma   90.00
#
_symmetry.space_group_name_H-M   'P 1'
#
loop_
_entity.id
_entity.type
_entity.pdbx_description
1 polymer ?
#
loop_
_entity_poly.entity_id
_entity_poly.type
_entity_poly.pdbx_seq_one_letter_code
_entity_poly.pdbx_strand_id
1 'polypeptide(L)'
;MSTKLSGMDHADFEDELTLLEGLKNKNIKAFAALYKEYSEDLLLFAYTLTGDPALCHEVVDGLFIELWEKGDFTQITPPIHHFLYSELRIKCKK
;
A
#
# COMPACT_ATOMS: atom_id res chain seq x y z
N MET A 1 -13.15 17.44 14.23
CA MET A 1 -12.00 17.33 13.31
C MET A 1 -12.36 16.29 12.28
N SER A 2 -12.82 16.75 11.13
CA SER A 2 -13.19 15.89 10.01
C SER A 2 -11.90 15.46 9.32
N THR A 3 -11.35 14.30 9.67
CA THR A 3 -10.33 13.66 8.84
C THR A 3 -11.02 13.19 7.58
N LYS A 4 -10.84 14.01 6.56
CA LYS A 4 -11.39 13.89 5.23
C LYS A 4 -10.73 12.68 4.56
N LEU A 5 -11.32 11.49 4.74
CA LEU A 5 -11.10 10.28 3.91
C LEU A 5 -11.72 10.51 2.51
N SER A 6 -11.28 11.57 1.82
CA SER A 6 -11.85 12.04 0.53
C SER A 6 -11.01 11.60 -0.68
N GLY A 7 -10.34 10.46 -0.59
CA GLY A 7 -9.57 9.87 -1.69
C GLY A 7 -10.16 8.56 -2.22
N MET A 8 -11.43 8.24 -1.91
CA MET A 8 -12.14 7.08 -2.48
C MET A 8 -12.89 7.44 -3.76
N ASP A 9 -12.37 8.38 -4.56
CA ASP A 9 -12.86 8.60 -5.91
C ASP A 9 -12.16 7.60 -6.81
N HIS A 10 -12.81 6.43 -6.95
CA HIS A 10 -12.71 5.49 -8.06
C HIS A 10 -11.46 5.68 -8.95
N ALA A 11 -10.31 5.14 -8.54
CA ALA A 11 -9.37 4.65 -9.54
C ALA A 11 -10.18 3.67 -10.38
N ASP A 12 -10.36 3.97 -11.66
CA ASP A 12 -11.13 3.12 -12.55
C ASP A 12 -10.57 1.69 -12.42
N PHE A 13 -11.43 0.69 -12.35
CA PHE A 13 -11.00 -0.70 -12.13
C PHE A 13 -9.93 -1.12 -13.16
N GLU A 14 -9.96 -0.50 -14.35
CA GLU A 14 -8.97 -0.64 -15.42
C GLU A 14 -7.58 -0.08 -15.07
N ASP A 15 -7.49 1.06 -14.35
CA ASP A 15 -6.23 1.63 -13.89
C ASP A 15 -5.58 0.75 -12.81
N GLU A 16 -6.38 0.18 -11.91
CA GLU A 16 -5.90 -0.71 -10.86
C GLU A 16 -5.40 -2.04 -11.42
N LEU A 17 -6.08 -2.59 -12.42
CA LEU A 17 -5.60 -3.76 -13.16
C LEU A 17 -4.30 -3.47 -13.91
N THR A 18 -4.20 -2.33 -14.60
CA THR A 18 -3.00 -1.90 -15.32
C THR A 18 -1.82 -1.72 -14.35
N LEU A 19 -2.07 -1.15 -13.17
CA LEU A 19 -1.08 -1.02 -12.11
C LEU A 19 -0.59 -2.40 -11.64
N LEU A 20 -1.51 -3.34 -11.38
CA LEU A 20 -1.17 -4.72 -11.01
C LEU A 20 -0.37 -5.44 -12.08
N GLU A 21 -0.71 -5.29 -13.36
CA GLU A 21 0.08 -5.86 -14.46
C GLU A 21 1.49 -5.25 -14.51
N GLY A 22 1.60 -3.93 -14.31
CA GLY A 22 2.90 -3.26 -14.19
C GLY A 22 3.74 -3.82 -13.03
N LEU A 23 3.14 -4.03 -11.87
CA LEU A 23 3.80 -4.58 -10.69
C LEU A 23 4.27 -6.04 -10.93
N LYS A 24 3.43 -6.87 -11.55
CA LYS A 24 3.78 -8.24 -11.95
C LYS A 24 4.98 -8.28 -12.90
N ASN A 25 5.09 -7.28 -13.78
CA ASN A 25 6.21 -7.13 -14.71
C ASN A 25 7.44 -6.43 -14.10
N LYS A 26 7.49 -6.24 -12.76
CA LYS A 26 8.56 -5.48 -12.07
C LYS A 26 8.79 -4.11 -12.70
N ASN A 27 7.72 -3.44 -13.12
CA ASN A 27 7.79 -2.10 -13.67
C ASN A 27 7.98 -1.09 -12.53
N ILE A 28 9.15 -0.46 -12.48
CA ILE A 28 9.49 0.51 -11.43
C ILE A 28 8.53 1.72 -11.40
N LYS A 29 7.95 2.10 -12.54
CA LYS A 29 6.99 3.21 -12.59
C LYS A 29 5.67 2.83 -11.91
N ALA A 30 5.20 1.60 -12.13
CA ALA A 30 4.01 1.08 -11.47
C ALA A 30 4.22 0.97 -9.96
N PHE A 31 5.38 0.50 -9.53
CA PHE A 31 5.73 0.45 -8.11
C PHE A 31 5.83 1.84 -7.48
N ALA A 32 6.48 2.80 -8.14
CA ALA A 32 6.55 4.18 -7.66
C ALA A 32 5.17 4.84 -7.57
N ALA A 33 4.27 4.57 -8.52
CA ALA A 33 2.90 5.04 -8.49
C ALA A 33 2.13 4.45 -7.29
N LEU A 34 2.19 3.13 -7.11
CA LEU A 34 1.59 2.44 -5.97
C LEU A 34 2.09 2.99 -4.64
N TYR A 35 3.41 3.12 -4.48
CA TYR A 35 4.01 3.64 -3.26
C TYR A 35 3.54 5.07 -2.99
N LYS A 36 3.57 5.94 -4.00
CA LYS A 36 3.14 7.33 -3.84
C LYS A 36 1.65 7.45 -3.49
N GLU A 37 0.81 6.61 -4.09
CA GLU A 37 -0.64 6.61 -3.85
C GLU A 37 -0.97 6.15 -2.43
N TYR A 38 -0.39 5.05 -1.97
CA TYR A 38 -0.82 4.40 -0.74
C TYR A 38 0.06 4.67 0.48
N SER A 39 1.31 5.12 0.32
CA SER A 39 2.23 5.30 1.46
C SER A 39 1.71 6.28 2.51
N GLU A 40 1.17 7.43 2.10
CA GLU A 40 0.68 8.45 3.04
C GLU A 40 -0.51 7.94 3.88
N ASP A 41 -1.48 7.30 3.23
CA ASP A 41 -2.64 6.72 3.92
C ASP A 41 -2.26 5.54 4.82
N LEU A 42 -1.33 4.69 4.36
CA LEU A 42 -0.80 3.58 5.15
C LEU A 42 -0.01 4.07 6.37
N LEU A 43 0.77 5.15 6.24
CA LEU A 43 1.45 5.78 7.36
C LEU A 43 0.47 6.32 8.40
N LEU A 44 -0.58 7.01 7.94
CA LEU A 44 -1.64 7.49 8.84
C LEU A 44 -2.30 6.33 9.57
N PHE A 45 -2.62 5.24 8.87
CA PHE A 45 -3.20 4.06 9.47
C PHE A 45 -2.24 3.35 10.44
N ALA A 46 -0.99 3.15 10.06
CA ALA A 46 0.04 2.57 10.92
C ALA A 46 0.21 3.39 12.21
N TYR A 47 0.10 4.72 12.12
CA TYR A 47 0.19 5.60 13.28
C TYR A 47 -0.97 5.38 14.25
N THR A 48 -2.18 5.13 13.75
CA THR A 48 -3.31 4.75 14.62
C THR A 48 -3.11 3.42 15.36
N LEU A 49 -2.23 2.55 14.86
CA LEU A 49 -1.94 1.24 15.47
C LEU A 49 -0.74 1.26 16.42
N THR A 50 0.32 1.99 16.05
CA THR A 50 1.62 1.95 16.75
C THR A 50 1.86 3.16 17.65
N GLY A 51 1.32 4.33 17.30
CA GLY A 51 1.56 5.60 17.98
C GLY A 51 2.99 6.16 17.83
N ASP A 52 3.87 5.48 17.09
CA ASP A 52 5.27 5.88 16.88
C ASP A 52 5.52 6.17 15.39
N PRO A 53 5.83 7.42 15.01
CA PRO A 53 6.00 7.79 13.62
C PRO A 53 7.26 7.17 12.98
N ALA A 54 8.32 6.93 13.74
CA ALA A 54 9.53 6.29 13.21
C ALA A 54 9.26 4.83 12.88
N LEU A 55 8.53 4.13 13.77
CA LEU A 55 8.11 2.75 13.53
C LEU A 55 7.14 2.65 12.34
N CYS A 56 6.25 3.63 12.17
CA CYS A 56 5.34 3.68 11.02
C CYS A 56 6.08 3.70 9.69
N HIS A 57 7.07 4.58 9.57
CA HIS A 57 7.90 4.67 8.36
C HIS A 57 8.64 3.37 8.10
N GLU A 58 9.28 2.80 9.12
CA GLU A 58 10.01 1.53 8.97
C GLU A 58 9.09 0.38 8.52
N VAL A 59 7.89 0.27 9.11
CA VAL A 59 6.94 -0.79 8.80
C VAL A 59 6.33 -0.62 7.40
N VAL A 60 5.96 0.61 7.01
CA VAL A 60 5.39 0.88 5.68
C VAL A 60 6.45 0.68 4.60
N ASP A 61 7.66 1.21 4.78
CA ASP A 61 8.75 1.03 3.82
C ASP A 61 9.15 -0.45 3.70
N GLY A 62 9.26 -1.15 4.83
CA GLY A 62 9.53 -2.58 4.87
C GLY A 62 8.46 -3.40 4.12
N LEU A 63 7.18 -3.05 4.29
CA LEU A 63 6.09 -3.69 3.55
C LEU A 63 6.29 -3.55 2.03
N PHE A 64 6.55 -2.33 1.54
CA PHE A 64 6.73 -2.10 0.10
C PHE A 64 8.01 -2.75 -0.44
N ILE A 65 9.11 -2.72 0.31
CA ILE A 65 10.36 -3.40 -0.06
C ILE A 65 10.11 -4.91 -0.18
N GLU A 66 9.46 -5.52 0.81
CA GLU A 66 9.17 -6.96 0.77
C GLU A 66 8.27 -7.35 -0.40
N LEU A 67 7.24 -6.54 -0.69
CA LEU A 67 6.37 -6.75 -1.85
C LEU A 67 7.17 -6.66 -3.14
N TRP A 68 8.05 -5.66 -3.26
CA TRP A 68 8.93 -5.50 -4.41
C TRP A 68 9.91 -6.66 -4.55
N GLU A 69 10.58 -7.09 -3.49
CA GLU A 69 11.56 -8.17 -3.54
C GLU A 69 10.92 -9.51 -3.90
N LYS A 70 9.85 -9.89 -3.18
CA LYS A 70 9.13 -11.15 -3.41
C LYS A 70 8.47 -11.19 -4.78
N GLY A 71 8.06 -10.04 -5.33
CA GLY A 71 7.29 -10.00 -6.56
C GLY A 71 5.92 -10.68 -6.43
N ASP A 72 5.40 -10.78 -5.20
CA ASP A 72 4.16 -11.48 -4.84
C ASP A 72 2.88 -10.72 -5.25
N PHE A 73 3.01 -9.76 -6.18
CA PHE A 73 1.87 -9.05 -6.79
C PHE A 73 0.97 -9.97 -7.62
N THR A 74 1.34 -11.23 -7.81
CA THR A 74 0.54 -12.25 -8.52
C THR A 74 -0.69 -12.69 -7.74
N GLN A 75 -0.67 -12.60 -6.41
CA GLN A 75 -1.78 -13.00 -5.55
C GLN A 75 -2.68 -11.84 -5.11
N ILE A 76 -2.33 -10.60 -5.45
CA ILE A 76 -3.14 -9.44 -5.09
C ILE A 76 -4.32 -9.35 -6.04
N THR A 77 -5.53 -9.46 -5.47
CA THR A 77 -6.78 -9.18 -6.16
C THR A 77 -7.25 -7.76 -5.86
N PRO A 78 -7.81 -7.06 -6.85
CA PRO A 78 -8.43 -5.78 -6.62
C PRO A 78 -9.62 -5.90 -5.64
N PRO A 79 -9.81 -4.93 -4.74
CA PRO A 79 -9.06 -3.68 -4.68
C PRO A 79 -7.76 -3.78 -3.86
N ILE A 80 -6.67 -3.18 -4.37
CA ILE A 80 -5.30 -3.36 -3.85
C ILE A 80 -5.20 -2.88 -2.39
N HIS A 81 -5.95 -1.83 -2.05
CA HIS A 81 -5.93 -1.26 -0.71
C HIS A 81 -6.30 -2.29 0.37
N HIS A 82 -7.27 -3.18 0.14
CA HIS A 82 -7.66 -4.20 1.14
C HIS A 82 -6.49 -5.11 1.51
N PHE A 83 -5.69 -5.50 0.53
CA PHE A 83 -4.49 -6.30 0.74
C PHE A 83 -3.44 -5.53 1.54
N LEU A 84 -3.13 -4.29 1.13
CA LEU A 84 -2.13 -3.45 1.79
C LEU A 84 -2.46 -3.18 3.27
N TYR A 85 -3.71 -2.81 3.57
CA TYR A 85 -4.15 -2.59 4.95
C TYR A 85 -4.09 -3.86 5.80
N SER A 86 -4.43 -5.01 5.22
CA SER A 86 -4.38 -6.30 5.92
C SER A 86 -2.95 -6.69 6.29
N GLU A 87 -2.03 -6.61 5.33
CA GLU A 87 -0.61 -6.92 5.56
C GLU A 87 0.02 -5.94 6.54
N LEU A 88 -0.25 -4.64 6.39
CA LEU A 88 0.25 -3.61 7.29
C LEU A 88 -0.20 -3.85 8.74
N ARG A 89 -1.47 -4.25 8.93
CA ARG A 89 -2.01 -4.58 10.26
C ARG A 89 -1.31 -5.78 10.89
N ILE A 90 -0.96 -6.79 10.09
CA ILE A 90 -0.20 -7.95 10.57
C ILE A 90 1.20 -7.51 10.99
N LYS A 91 1.85 -6.67 10.19
CA LYS A 91 3.20 -6.14 10.46
C LYS A 91 3.26 -5.28 11.72
N CYS A 92 2.30 -4.39 11.94
CA CYS A 92 2.25 -3.53 13.12
C CYS A 92 2.01 -4.29 14.44
N LYS A 93 1.52 -5.53 14.38
CA LYS A 93 1.21 -6.36 15.57
C LYS A 93 2.33 -7.32 15.96
N LYS A 94 3.37 -7.41 15.14
CA LYS A 94 4.44 -8.41 15.25
C LYS A 94 5.67 -7.78 15.90
#